data_AF-A0A974NQN7-F1
#
_entry.id   AF-A0A974NQN7-F1
#
_cell.length_a   1.000
_cell.length_b   1.000
_cell.length_c   1.000
_cell.angle_alpha   90.00
_cell.angle_beta   90.00
_cell.angle_gamma   90.00
#
_symmetry.space_group_name_H-M   'P 1'
#
loop_
_entity.id
_entity.type
_entity.pdbx_description
1 polymer ?
#
loop_
_entity_poly.entity_id
_entity_poly.type
_entity_poly.pdbx_seq_one_letter_code
_entity_poly.pdbx_strand_id
1 'polypeptide(L)'
;MKKYVFWTSFFLLLAVSLSLIIYHELSLLYFIDITFYLASFILLFTLLTFVIQNGLFDGIFYSFRKYFESQKPSGEQEEISRLSDLLSINLGVFFLIGFSLLFVVLAGLFIYYL
;
A
#
# COMPACT_ATOMS: atom_id res chain seq x y z
N MET A 1 -18.06 5.35 -6.11
CA MET A 1 -17.92 4.32 -7.17
C MET A 1 -17.26 4.86 -8.43
N LYS A 2 -17.76 5.94 -9.07
CA LYS A 2 -17.16 6.51 -10.30
C LYS A 2 -15.65 6.81 -10.19
N LYS A 3 -15.21 7.41 -9.08
CA LYS A 3 -13.79 7.73 -8.83
C LYS A 3 -12.90 6.49 -8.71
N TYR A 4 -13.40 5.43 -8.08
CA TYR A 4 -12.67 4.16 -7.93
C TYR A 4 -12.42 3.49 -9.28
N VAL A 5 -13.47 3.35 -10.12
CA VAL A 5 -13.37 2.74 -11.44
C VAL A 5 -12.43 3.53 -12.35
N PHE A 6 -12.46 4.87 -12.23
CA PHE A 6 -11.54 5.74 -12.96
C PHE A 6 -10.08 5.46 -12.57
N TRP A 7 -9.77 5.39 -11.27
CA TRP A 7 -8.41 5.10 -10.81
C TRP A 7 -7.94 3.70 -11.18
N THR A 8 -8.78 2.67 -11.03
CA THR A 8 -8.43 1.31 -11.45
C THR A 8 -8.16 1.25 -12.96
N SER A 9 -8.98 1.91 -13.77
CA SER A 9 -8.78 1.98 -15.22
C SER A 9 -7.49 2.73 -15.58
N PHE A 10 -7.16 3.80 -14.86
CA PHE A 10 -5.91 4.52 -15.05
C PHE A 10 -4.69 3.64 -14.76
N PHE A 11 -4.69 2.88 -13.66
CA PHE A 11 -3.59 1.97 -13.34
C PHE A 11 -3.45 0.81 -14.33
N LEU A 12 -4.56 0.28 -14.87
CA LEU A 12 -4.51 -0.73 -15.92
C LEU A 12 -3.94 -0.16 -17.22
N LEU A 13 -4.36 1.03 -17.64
CA LEU A 13 -3.77 1.72 -18.79
C LEU A 13 -2.27 1.97 -18.58
N LEU A 14 -1.89 2.41 -17.39
CA LEU A 14 -0.50 2.60 -17.01
C LEU A 14 0.30 1.30 -17.13
N ALA A 15 -0.26 0.16 -16.67
CA ALA A 15 0.40 -1.14 -16.78
C ALA A 15 0.60 -1.57 -18.24
N VAL A 16 -0.40 -1.36 -19.11
CA VAL A 16 -0.28 -1.64 -20.56
C VAL A 16 0.79 -0.74 -21.19
N SER A 17 0.78 0.56 -20.89
CA SER A 17 1.79 1.50 -21.39
C SER A 17 3.20 1.13 -20.92
N LEU A 18 3.38 0.76 -19.65
CA LEU A 18 4.66 0.29 -19.13
C LEU A 18 5.10 -1.01 -19.80
N SER A 19 4.19 -1.93 -20.09
CA SER A 19 4.51 -3.17 -20.81
C SER A 19 5.10 -2.87 -22.19
N LEU A 20 4.50 -1.93 -22.91
CA LEU A 20 5.00 -1.48 -24.21
C LEU A 20 6.35 -0.78 -24.12
N ILE A 21 6.59 0.05 -23.11
CA ILE A 21 7.83 0.82 -22.98
C ILE A 21 9.00 -0.07 -22.53
N ILE A 22 8.76 -0.99 -21.59
CA ILE A 22 9.82 -1.81 -20.99
C ILE A 22 10.12 -3.01 -21.89
N TYR A 23 9.09 -3.77 -22.25
CA TYR A 23 9.26 -5.04 -22.94
C TYR A 23 9.14 -4.93 -24.46
N HIS A 24 8.70 -3.78 -24.99
CA HIS A 24 8.49 -3.54 -26.43
C HIS A 24 7.51 -4.51 -27.11
N GLU A 25 6.86 -5.37 -26.32
CA GLU A 25 5.93 -6.40 -26.77
C GLU A 25 4.71 -6.43 -25.85
N LEU A 26 3.55 -6.69 -26.45
CA LEU A 26 2.31 -6.94 -25.72
C LEU A 26 2.16 -8.44 -25.48
N SER A 27 2.89 -8.96 -24.50
CA SER A 27 2.67 -10.30 -23.97
C SER A 27 1.74 -10.24 -22.76
N LEU A 28 0.85 -11.25 -22.66
CA LEU A 28 0.00 -11.42 -21.49
C LEU A 28 0.84 -11.56 -20.21
N LEU A 29 2.00 -12.23 -20.29
CA LEU A 29 2.90 -12.41 -19.16
C LEU A 29 3.48 -11.08 -18.65
N TYR A 30 3.97 -10.23 -19.55
CA TYR A 30 4.54 -8.92 -19.17
C TYR A 30 3.48 -7.98 -18.60
N PHE A 31 2.25 -8.03 -19.12
CA PHE A 31 1.13 -7.31 -18.54
C PHE A 31 0.81 -7.79 -17.11
N ILE A 32 0.80 -9.11 -16.88
CA ILE A 32 0.59 -9.71 -15.55
C ILE A 32 1.68 -9.24 -14.58
N ASP A 33 2.96 -9.32 -14.98
CA ASP A 33 4.09 -8.95 -14.13
C ASP A 33 4.03 -7.49 -13.68
N ILE A 34 3.84 -6.57 -14.62
CA ILE A 34 3.79 -5.13 -14.30
C ILE A 34 2.57 -4.81 -13.43
N THR A 35 1.41 -5.39 -13.76
CA THR A 35 0.19 -5.20 -12.96
C THR A 35 0.38 -5.77 -11.55
N PHE A 36 1.10 -6.88 -11.40
CA PHE A 36 1.44 -7.46 -10.11
C PHE A 36 2.34 -6.56 -9.27
N TYR A 37 3.39 -5.98 -9.85
CA TYR A 37 4.25 -5.03 -9.13
C TYR A 37 3.45 -3.79 -8.67
N LEU A 38 2.58 -3.28 -9.54
CA LEU A 38 1.75 -2.11 -9.25
C LEU A 38 0.72 -2.41 -8.14
N ALA A 39 0.04 -3.56 -8.22
CA ALA A 39 -0.90 -4.02 -7.19
C ALA A 39 -0.19 -4.22 -5.85
N SER A 40 0.97 -4.89 -5.87
CA SER A 40 1.77 -5.15 -4.67
C SER A 40 2.23 -3.87 -4.01
N PHE A 41 2.72 -2.90 -4.78
CA PHE A 41 3.15 -1.60 -4.24
C PHE A 41 2.00 -0.85 -3.57
N ILE A 42 0.84 -0.77 -4.23
CA ILE A 42 -0.35 -0.09 -3.70
C ILE A 42 -0.85 -0.79 -2.43
N LEU A 43 -0.93 -2.12 -2.43
CA LEU A 43 -1.38 -2.89 -1.28
C LEU A 43 -0.41 -2.78 -0.11
N LEU A 44 0.90 -2.92 -0.35
CA LEU A 44 1.91 -2.74 0.70
C LEU A 44 1.86 -1.36 1.31
N PHE A 45 1.80 -0.31 0.48
CA PHE A 45 1.67 1.06 0.95
C PHE A 45 0.40 1.22 1.80
N THR A 46 -0.73 0.71 1.31
CA THR A 46 -2.01 0.82 2.03
C THR A 46 -1.98 0.08 3.36
N LEU A 47 -1.45 -1.15 3.41
CA LEU A 47 -1.34 -1.92 4.64
C LEU A 47 -0.37 -1.25 5.62
N LEU A 48 0.77 -0.77 5.16
CA LEU A 48 1.75 -0.08 6.00
C LEU A 48 1.10 1.15 6.64
N THR A 49 0.42 1.96 5.83
CA THR A 49 -0.28 3.14 6.33
C THR A 49 -1.43 2.76 7.27
N PHE A 50 -2.16 1.68 6.99
CA PHE A 50 -3.22 1.18 7.87
C PHE A 50 -2.68 0.80 9.25
N VAL A 51 -1.53 0.13 9.30
CA VAL A 51 -0.85 -0.24 10.55
C VAL A 51 -0.41 1.00 11.33
N ILE A 52 0.10 2.03 10.66
CA ILE A 52 0.49 3.30 11.28
C ILE A 52 -0.74 4.04 11.83
N GLN A 53 -1.80 4.16 11.03
CA GLN A 53 -3.04 4.86 11.42
C GLN A 53 -3.75 4.21 12.60
N ASN A 54 -3.72 2.89 12.72
CA ASN A 54 -4.35 2.18 13.83
C ASN A 54 -3.55 2.28 15.15
N GLY A 55 -2.46 3.06 15.18
CA GLY A 55 -1.69 3.28 16.40
C GLY A 55 -0.81 2.10 16.81
N LEU A 56 -0.59 1.11 15.93
CA LEU A 56 0.35 0.01 16.20
C LEU A 56 1.77 0.57 16.36
N PHE A 57 2.13 1.53 15.50
CA PHE A 57 3.40 2.25 15.61
C PHE A 57 3.53 2.99 16.95
N ASP A 58 2.47 3.69 17.37
CA ASP A 58 2.47 4.43 18.63
C ASP A 58 2.52 3.50 19.85
N GLY A 59 1.87 2.33 19.78
CA GLY A 59 1.95 1.30 20.84
C GLY A 59 3.36 0.73 21.00
N ILE A 60 4.06 0.48 19.89
CA ILE A 60 5.47 0.06 19.91
C ILE A 60 6.34 1.19 20.48
N PHE A 61 6.18 2.41 19.96
CA PHE A 61 6.97 3.56 20.38
C PHE A 61 6.79 3.87 21.87
N TYR A 62 5.55 3.82 22.36
CA TYR A 62 5.24 3.98 23.79
C TYR A 62 5.89 2.90 24.66
N SER A 63 5.91 1.65 24.18
CA SER A 63 6.54 0.53 24.92
C SER A 63 8.05 0.73 25.05
N PHE A 64 8.72 1.16 23.98
CA PHE A 64 10.14 1.53 24.02
C PHE A 64 10.38 2.73 24.95
N ARG A 65 9.58 3.79 24.81
CA ARG A 65 9.68 4.98 25.68
C ARG A 65 9.58 4.59 27.15
N LYS A 66 8.59 3.79 27.53
CA LYS A 66 8.39 3.33 28.90
C LYS A 66 9.61 2.59 29.47
N TYR A 67 10.27 1.76 28.65
CA TYR A 67 11.46 1.03 29.06
C TYR A 67 12.71 1.92 29.20
N PHE A 68 12.88 2.92 28.33
CA PHE A 68 14.03 3.83 28.39
C PHE A 68 13.85 4.96 29.41
N GLU A 69 12.63 5.48 29.60
CA GLU A 69 12.32 6.50 30.60
C GLU A 69 12.38 5.95 32.02
N SER A 70 12.12 4.65 32.24
CA SER A 70 12.34 4.03 33.56
C SER A 70 13.80 4.06 34.02
N GLN A 71 14.74 4.48 33.15
CA GLN A 71 16.16 4.65 33.47
C GLN A 71 16.60 6.12 33.58
N LYS A 72 15.72 7.10 33.38
CA LYS A 72 16.05 8.55 33.49
C LYS A 72 15.48 9.16 34.79
N PRO A 73 16.16 10.16 35.40
CA PRO A 73 15.60 10.90 36.53
C PRO A 73 14.34 11.66 36.08
N SER A 74 13.29 11.57 36.90
CA SER A 74 11.96 12.15 36.66
C SER A 74 12.02 13.65 36.43
N GLY A 75 11.61 14.16 35.26
CA GLY A 75 11.49 15.61 35.08
C GLY A 75 10.96 16.11 33.73
N GLU A 76 11.25 15.45 32.62
CA GLU A 76 10.91 16.01 31.30
C GLU A 76 10.11 14.99 30.47
N GLN A 77 8.78 15.06 30.61
CA GLN A 77 7.88 14.39 29.67
C GLN A 77 7.62 15.33 28.51
N GLU A 78 8.37 15.18 27.42
CA GLU A 78 8.06 15.86 26.17
C GLU A 78 6.77 15.25 25.56
N GLU A 79 5.82 16.12 25.20
CA GLU A 79 4.64 15.78 24.42
C GLU A 79 5.06 15.55 22.96
N ILE A 80 5.24 14.28 22.60
CA ILE A 80 5.52 13.87 21.22
C ILE A 80 4.18 13.60 20.53
N SER A 81 3.94 14.27 19.39
CA SER A 81 2.76 13.99 18.55
C SER A 81 2.77 12.54 18.07
N ARG A 82 1.62 11.88 18.17
CA ARG A 82 1.45 10.49 17.72
C ARG A 82 1.53 10.43 16.20
N LEU A 83 2.19 9.39 15.69
CA LEU A 83 2.34 9.23 14.24
C LEU A 83 0.99 8.88 13.58
N SER A 84 0.10 8.20 14.30
CA SER A 84 -1.28 7.93 13.84
C SER A 84 -2.09 9.21 13.61
N ASP A 85 -1.98 10.19 14.50
CA ASP A 85 -2.73 11.46 14.44
C ASP A 85 -2.28 12.34 13.27
N LEU A 86 -1.00 12.24 12.88
CA LEU A 86 -0.43 13.01 11.77
C LEU A 86 -0.85 12.48 10.39
N LEU A 87 -1.41 11.27 10.31
CA LEU A 87 -1.54 10.56 9.05
C LEU A 87 -2.99 10.18 8.73
N SER A 88 -3.85 11.16 8.44
CA SER A 88 -5.28 10.96 8.14
C SER A 88 -5.58 10.73 6.64
N ILE A 89 -4.96 9.70 6.04
CA ILE A 89 -5.17 9.33 4.63
C ILE A 89 -6.38 8.40 4.50
N ASN A 90 -7.25 8.63 3.51
CA ASN A 90 -8.34 7.72 3.18
C ASN A 90 -7.82 6.47 2.44
N LEU A 91 -7.57 5.41 3.20
CA LEU A 91 -6.99 4.15 2.70
C LEU A 91 -7.97 3.24 1.97
N GLY A 92 -9.27 3.38 2.21
CA GLY A 92 -10.28 2.47 1.66
C GLY A 92 -10.26 2.44 0.12
N VAL A 93 -10.01 3.58 -0.51
CA VAL A 93 -9.94 3.67 -1.99
C VAL A 93 -8.70 2.95 -2.52
N PHE A 94 -7.53 3.15 -1.91
CA PHE A 94 -6.29 2.50 -2.33
C PHE A 94 -6.32 0.98 -2.08
N PHE A 95 -6.92 0.55 -0.98
CA PHE A 95 -7.11 -0.86 -0.68
C PHE A 95 -7.94 -1.56 -1.76
N LEU A 96 -9.09 -0.97 -2.12
CA LEU A 96 -9.94 -1.53 -3.16
C LEU A 96 -9.25 -1.55 -4.52
N ILE A 97 -8.51 -0.49 -4.89
CA ILE A 97 -7.76 -0.44 -6.15
C ILE A 97 -6.73 -1.56 -6.21
N GLY A 98 -5.92 -1.70 -5.15
CA GLY A 98 -4.90 -2.74 -5.06
C GLY A 98 -5.49 -4.15 -5.17
N PHE A 99 -6.60 -4.41 -4.47
CA PHE A 99 -7.28 -5.71 -4.53
C PHE A 99 -7.89 -5.99 -5.90
N SER A 100 -8.44 -4.97 -6.56
CA SER A 100 -8.97 -5.10 -7.92
C SER A 100 -7.89 -5.45 -8.92
N LEU A 101 -6.72 -4.80 -8.84
CA LEU A 101 -5.59 -5.11 -9.71
C LEU A 101 -5.06 -6.52 -9.43
N LEU A 102 -4.99 -6.93 -8.16
CA LEU A 102 -4.60 -8.28 -7.78
C LEU A 102 -5.57 -9.34 -8.34
N PHE A 103 -6.88 -9.07 -8.33
CA PHE A 103 -7.86 -9.95 -8.95
C PHE A 103 -7.66 -10.08 -10.47
N VAL A 104 -7.33 -8.98 -11.16
CA VAL A 104 -6.99 -9.01 -12.58
C VAL A 104 -5.75 -9.85 -12.85
N VAL A 105 -4.72 -9.74 -12.01
CA VAL A 105 -3.49 -10.55 -12.10
C VAL A 105 -3.81 -12.03 -11.92
N LEU A 106 -4.59 -12.40 -10.91
CA LEU A 106 -5.00 -13.79 -10.66
C LEU A 106 -5.81 -14.37 -11.83
N ALA A 107 -6.76 -13.60 -12.36
CA ALA A 107 -7.53 -14.00 -13.54
C ALA A 107 -6.63 -14.15 -14.78
N GLY A 108 -5.68 -13.23 -14.98
CA GLY A 108 -4.69 -13.29 -16.06
C GLY A 108 -3.81 -14.52 -15.97
N LEU A 109 -3.29 -14.83 -14.78
CA LEU A 109 -2.50 -16.04 -14.53
C LEU A 109 -3.32 -17.30 -14.81
N PHE A 110 -4.57 -17.35 -14.33
CA PHE A 110 -5.45 -18.49 -14.58
C PHE A 110 -5.67 -18.72 -16.09
N ILE A 111 -5.89 -17.65 -16.86
CA ILE A 111 -6.04 -17.72 -18.33
C ILE A 111 -4.72 -18.12 -19.01
N TYR A 112 -3.58 -17.62 -18.53
CA TYR A 112 -2.27 -17.91 -19.12
C TYR A 112 -1.88 -19.39 -18.99
N TYR A 113 -2.33 -20.06 -17.92
CA TYR A 113 -2.04 -21.48 -17.65
C TYR A 113 -3.16 -22.45 -18.08
N LEU A 114 -4.24 -21.96 -18.68
CA LEU A 114 -5.32 -22.79 -19.26
C LEU A 114 -4.91 -23.29 -20.65
#